data_AF-A0A7S2GPV4-F1
#
_entry.id   AF-A0A7S2GPV4-F1
#
_cell.length_a   1.000
_cell.length_b   1.000
_cell.length_c   1.000
_cell.angle_alpha   90.00
_cell.angle_beta   90.00
_cell.angle_gamma   90.00
#
_symmetry.space_group_name_H-M   'P 1'
#
loop_
_entity.id
_entity.type
_entity.pdbx_description
1 polymer ?
#
loop_
_entity_poly.entity_id
_entity_poly.type
_entity_poly.pdbx_seq_one_letter_code
_entity_poly.pdbx_strand_id
1 'polypeptide(L)'
;AVREAVEDMQKRSKDEPKWIVALTDGADTDSARDGSDMEAALRGLEHTPELNLALITLGSEIDQAAIDRLTQAVQGGSYPSVGMHVSADDLNAVKQAFEDIAKEMVAPSAGAM
;
A
#
# COMPACT_ATOMS: atom_id res chain seq x y z
N ALA A 1 -6.53 9.26 0.58
CA ALA A 1 -5.06 9.08 0.57
C ALA A 1 -4.60 8.03 -0.46
N VAL A 2 -4.87 6.73 -0.28
CA VAL A 2 -4.36 5.70 -1.21
C VAL A 2 -4.85 5.90 -2.65
N ARG A 3 -6.15 6.17 -2.85
CA ARG A 3 -6.71 6.50 -4.18
C ARG A 3 -5.91 7.60 -4.90
N GLU A 4 -5.75 8.74 -4.24
CA GLU A 4 -5.06 9.91 -4.80
C GLU A 4 -3.59 9.59 -5.13
N ALA A 5 -2.91 8.86 -4.26
CA ALA A 5 -1.55 8.41 -4.52
C ALA A 5 -1.47 7.50 -5.76
N VAL A 6 -2.43 6.59 -5.93
CA VAL A 6 -2.51 5.71 -7.10
C VAL A 6 -2.74 6.53 -8.39
N GLU A 7 -3.66 7.50 -8.38
CA GLU A 7 -3.89 8.39 -9.51
C GLU A 7 -2.62 9.14 -9.94
N ASP A 8 -1.80 9.56 -8.97
CA ASP A 8 -0.52 10.18 -9.25
C ASP A 8 0.53 9.19 -9.77
N MET A 9 0.55 7.95 -9.27
CA MET A 9 1.45 6.90 -9.76
C MET A 9 1.12 6.45 -11.19
N GLN A 10 -0.15 6.54 -11.61
CA GLN A 10 -0.57 6.23 -12.98
C GLN A 10 -0.07 7.25 -14.00
N LYS A 11 0.28 8.46 -13.57
CA LYS A 11 0.86 9.51 -14.43
C LYS A 11 2.37 9.34 -14.64
N ARG A 12 3.02 8.44 -13.88
CA ARG A 12 4.46 8.19 -13.92
C ARG A 12 4.83 7.13 -14.96
N SER A 13 6.14 6.90 -15.13
CA SER A 13 6.63 5.88 -16.05
C SER A 13 6.08 4.50 -15.68
N LYS A 14 5.87 3.66 -16.69
CA LYS A 14 5.43 2.26 -16.50
C LYS A 14 6.61 1.32 -16.22
N ASP A 15 7.82 1.75 -16.54
CA ASP A 15 9.04 0.93 -16.47
C ASP A 15 9.84 1.19 -15.19
N GLU A 16 9.31 1.98 -14.25
CA GLU A 16 9.96 2.27 -12.97
C GLU A 16 9.18 1.65 -11.80
N PRO A 17 9.86 0.99 -10.85
CA PRO A 17 9.23 0.53 -9.63
C PRO A 17 8.76 1.73 -8.81
N LYS A 18 7.48 1.71 -8.46
CA LYS A 18 6.79 2.72 -7.67
C LYS A 18 6.43 2.15 -6.32
N TRP A 19 6.39 3.02 -5.32
CA TRP A 19 6.02 2.66 -3.96
C TRP A 19 5.08 3.71 -3.41
N ILE A 20 3.96 3.26 -2.86
CA ILE A 20 3.12 4.04 -1.96
C ILE A 20 3.40 3.56 -0.55
N VAL A 21 3.85 4.48 0.32
CA VAL A 21 4.00 4.20 1.75
C VAL A 21 3.04 5.11 2.50
N ALA A 22 2.08 4.52 3.21
CA ALA A 22 1.08 5.26 3.96
C ALA A 22 1.20 4.95 5.45
N LEU A 23 1.26 6.00 6.27
CA LEU A 23 1.13 5.93 7.72
C LEU A 23 -0.31 6.31 8.09
N THR A 24 -1.01 5.46 8.80
CA THR A 24 -2.43 5.63 9.15
C THR A 24 -2.69 5.13 10.57
N ASP A 25 -3.77 5.59 11.20
CA ASP A 25 -4.29 4.99 12.45
C ASP A 25 -5.13 3.73 12.16
N GLY A 26 -5.35 3.41 10.88
CA GLY A 26 -6.15 2.25 10.45
C GLY A 26 -7.65 2.48 10.50
N ALA A 27 -8.10 3.70 10.84
CA ALA A 27 -9.52 4.03 10.86
C ALA A 27 -9.98 4.50 9.47
N ASP A 28 -10.76 3.66 8.78
CA ASP A 28 -11.38 4.04 7.51
C ASP A 28 -12.65 4.88 7.73
N THR A 29 -12.46 6.12 8.18
CA THR A 29 -13.55 7.01 8.62
C THR A 29 -14.36 7.63 7.48
N ASP A 30 -13.73 7.88 6.33
CA ASP A 30 -14.37 8.55 5.19
C ASP A 30 -14.85 7.58 4.10
N SER A 31 -14.14 6.48 3.80
CA SER A 31 -14.58 5.55 2.75
C SER A 31 -15.79 4.71 3.18
N ALA A 32 -16.04 4.59 4.49
CA ALA A 32 -17.23 3.96 5.06
C ALA A 32 -18.54 4.69 4.68
N ARG A 33 -18.47 5.96 4.23
CA ARG A 33 -19.66 6.76 3.90
C ARG A 33 -20.18 6.56 2.48
N ASP A 34 -19.32 6.25 1.52
CA ASP A 34 -19.71 6.15 0.10
C ASP A 34 -19.13 4.92 -0.65
N GLY A 35 -18.11 4.24 -0.11
CA GLY A 35 -17.52 2.99 -0.65
C GLY A 35 -16.83 3.10 -2.02
N SER A 36 -17.16 4.12 -2.81
CA SER A 36 -16.66 4.44 -4.15
C SER A 36 -15.16 4.71 -4.15
N ASP A 37 -14.65 5.36 -3.11
CA ASP A 37 -13.23 5.70 -2.96
C ASP A 37 -12.35 4.47 -2.73
N MET A 38 -12.83 3.49 -1.96
CA MET A 38 -12.13 2.22 -1.74
C MET A 38 -12.09 1.40 -3.04
N GLU A 39 -13.23 1.24 -3.71
CA GLU A 39 -13.33 0.52 -4.98
C GLU A 39 -12.44 1.11 -6.10
N ALA A 40 -12.35 2.44 -6.16
CA ALA A 40 -11.45 3.13 -7.08
C ALA A 40 -9.99 2.88 -6.73
N ALA A 41 -9.63 2.94 -5.44
CA ALA A 41 -8.28 2.64 -4.98
C ALA A 41 -7.88 1.20 -5.32
N LEU A 42 -8.73 0.21 -5.04
CA LEU A 42 -8.48 -1.20 -5.31
C LEU A 42 -8.24 -1.46 -6.80
N ARG A 43 -9.14 -0.98 -7.67
CA ARG A 43 -8.95 -1.10 -9.12
C ARG A 43 -7.67 -0.44 -9.59
N GLY A 44 -7.36 0.74 -9.05
CA GLY A 44 -6.14 1.44 -9.39
C GLY A 44 -4.89 0.65 -8.98
N LEU A 45 -4.88 0.05 -7.79
CA LEU A 45 -3.78 -0.79 -7.31
C LEU A 45 -3.56 -2.02 -8.22
N GLU A 46 -4.63 -2.71 -8.60
CA GLU A 46 -4.58 -3.91 -9.45
C GLU A 46 -4.03 -3.66 -10.86
N HIS A 47 -4.26 -2.45 -11.40
CA HIS A 47 -3.99 -2.09 -12.80
C HIS A 47 -2.82 -1.15 -12.99
N THR A 48 -2.15 -0.70 -11.92
CA THR A 48 -0.98 0.17 -12.04
C THR A 48 0.28 -0.68 -12.13
N PRO A 49 1.03 -0.64 -13.26
CA PRO A 49 2.24 -1.45 -13.42
C PRO A 49 3.31 -1.05 -12.42
N GLU A 50 4.05 -2.05 -11.92
CA GLU A 50 5.21 -1.87 -11.05
C GLU A 50 4.89 -1.06 -9.77
N LEU A 51 3.68 -1.18 -9.23
CA LEU A 51 3.25 -0.43 -8.05
C LEU A 51 3.26 -1.30 -6.79
N ASN A 52 4.10 -0.94 -5.84
CA ASN A 52 4.15 -1.56 -4.51
C ASN A 52 3.40 -0.71 -3.48
N LEU A 53 2.90 -1.34 -2.42
CA LEU A 53 2.17 -0.68 -1.35
C LEU A 53 2.68 -1.15 0.02
N ALA A 54 2.99 -0.21 0.89
CA ALA A 54 3.23 -0.46 2.31
C ALA A 54 2.29 0.39 3.18
N LEU A 55 1.56 -0.26 4.07
CA LEU A 55 0.69 0.36 5.06
C LEU A 55 1.32 0.20 6.45
N ILE A 56 1.54 1.31 7.13
CA ILE A 56 1.99 1.35 8.53
C ILE A 56 0.81 1.81 9.36
N THR A 57 0.30 0.96 10.25
CA THR A 57 -0.81 1.31 11.15
C THR A 57 -0.32 1.67 12.54
N LEU A 58 -0.93 2.71 13.13
CA LEU A 58 -0.68 3.17 14.48
C LEU A 58 -1.91 2.94 15.37
N GLY A 59 -1.71 2.34 16.53
CA GLY A 59 -2.78 2.14 17.51
C GLY A 59 -3.51 0.81 17.39
N SER A 60 -4.50 0.61 18.26
CA SER A 60 -5.16 -0.70 18.47
C SER A 60 -6.47 -0.88 17.69
N GLU A 61 -7.08 0.19 17.22
CA GLU A 61 -8.36 0.15 16.50
C GLU A 61 -8.12 0.30 15.01
N ILE A 62 -7.81 -0.82 14.35
CA ILE A 62 -7.55 -0.88 12.92
C ILE A 62 -8.67 -1.61 12.19
N ASP A 63 -9.07 -1.09 11.02
CA ASP A 63 -9.89 -1.84 10.07
C ASP A 63 -8.99 -2.81 9.28
N GLN A 64 -8.73 -3.97 9.86
CA GLN A 64 -7.92 -5.01 9.23
C GLN A 64 -8.49 -5.45 7.88
N ALA A 65 -9.82 -5.43 7.70
CA ALA A 65 -10.43 -5.82 6.44
C ALA A 65 -10.12 -4.83 5.31
N ALA A 66 -10.10 -3.52 5.61
CA ALA A 66 -9.67 -2.50 4.65
C ALA A 66 -8.19 -2.65 4.28
N ILE A 67 -7.33 -2.89 5.27
CA ILE A 67 -5.88 -3.10 5.08
C ILE A 67 -5.60 -4.34 4.22
N ASP A 68 -6.27 -5.45 4.52
CA ASP A 68 -6.12 -6.70 3.79
C ASP A 68 -6.55 -6.53 2.33
N ARG A 69 -7.69 -5.86 2.09
CA ARG A 69 -8.15 -5.57 0.72
C ARG A 69 -7.13 -4.78 -0.08
N LEU A 70 -6.56 -3.72 0.50
CA LEU A 70 -5.58 -2.87 -0.18
C LEU A 70 -4.27 -3.62 -0.48
N THR A 71 -3.75 -4.37 0.50
CA THR A 71 -2.50 -5.13 0.31
C THR A 71 -2.68 -6.29 -0.68
N GLN A 72 -3.82 -6.99 -0.63
CA GLN A 72 -4.16 -8.05 -1.58
C GLN A 72 -4.40 -7.52 -2.99
N ALA A 73 -5.02 -6.35 -3.16
CA ALA A 73 -5.26 -5.75 -4.48
C ALA A 73 -3.94 -5.49 -5.23
N VAL A 74 -2.88 -5.11 -4.52
CA VAL A 74 -1.55 -4.93 -5.13
C VAL A 74 -0.91 -6.28 -5.45
N GLN A 75 -0.99 -7.26 -4.56
CA GLN A 75 -0.35 -8.58 -4.74
C GLN A 75 -1.05 -9.46 -5.78
N GLY A 76 -2.38 -9.34 -5.88
CA GLY A 76 -3.22 -10.05 -6.85
C GLY A 76 -3.41 -9.29 -8.16
N GLY A 77 -2.77 -8.13 -8.30
CA GLY A 77 -2.82 -7.29 -9.48
C GLY A 77 -2.17 -7.95 -10.70
N SER A 78 -2.24 -7.25 -11.84
CA SER A 78 -1.73 -7.77 -13.12
C SER A 78 -0.20 -7.85 -13.22
N TYR A 79 0.52 -7.37 -12.19
CA TYR A 79 1.96 -7.19 -12.19
C TYR A 79 2.57 -7.68 -10.86
N PRO A 80 3.76 -8.30 -10.89
CA PRO A 80 4.45 -8.74 -9.68
C PRO A 80 4.74 -7.53 -8.78
N SER A 81 4.05 -7.45 -7.65
CA SER A 81 4.09 -6.29 -6.77
C SER A 81 4.08 -6.72 -5.31
N VAL A 82 4.67 -5.87 -4.45
CA VAL A 82 4.78 -6.10 -3.02
C VAL A 82 3.69 -5.33 -2.28
N GLY A 83 2.87 -6.06 -1.52
CA GLY A 83 1.93 -5.51 -0.55
C GLY A 83 2.41 -5.82 0.87
N MET A 84 2.59 -4.79 1.70
CA MET A 84 3.05 -4.92 3.08
C MET A 84 2.11 -4.20 4.03
N HIS A 85 1.87 -4.82 5.18
CA HIS A 85 1.24 -4.19 6.33
C HIS A 85 2.16 -4.36 7.55
N VAL A 86 2.43 -3.27 8.25
CA VAL A 86 3.19 -3.26 9.49
C VAL A 86 2.38 -2.53 10.55
N SER A 87 2.11 -3.20 11.67
CA SER A 87 1.54 -2.54 12.84
C SER A 87 2.66 -1.99 13.72
N ALA A 88 2.53 -0.73 14.13
CA ALA A 88 3.46 -0.03 15.00
C ALA A 88 2.69 0.57 16.19
N ASP A 89 3.20 0.34 17.39
CA ASP A 89 2.62 0.81 18.66
C ASP A 89 3.39 2.00 19.25
N ASP A 90 4.61 2.24 18.79
CA ASP A 90 5.43 3.38 19.18
C ASP A 90 6.30 3.94 18.03
N LEU A 91 7.02 5.03 18.33
CA LEU A 91 7.90 5.70 17.36
C LEU A 91 9.07 4.82 16.89
N ASN A 92 9.59 3.94 17.75
CA ASN A 92 10.67 3.04 17.38
C ASN A 92 10.16 1.96 16.41
N ALA A 93 8.95 1.45 16.63
CA ALA A 93 8.28 0.51 15.74
C ALA A 93 8.00 1.17 14.37
N VAL A 94 7.55 2.43 14.33
CA VAL A 94 7.40 3.17 13.07
C VAL A 94 8.74 3.30 12.34
N LYS A 95 9.81 3.66 13.07
CA LYS A 95 11.14 3.77 12.48
C LYS A 95 11.60 2.43 11.89
N GLN A 96 11.40 1.34 12.63
CA GLN A 96 11.74 -0.01 12.16
C GLN A 96 10.93 -0.39 10.91
N ALA A 97 9.64 -0.06 10.88
CA ALA A 97 8.78 -0.30 9.72
C ALA A 97 9.32 0.39 8.46
N PHE A 98 9.73 1.65 8.55
CA PHE A 98 10.36 2.36 7.41
C PHE A 98 11.69 1.73 7.00
N GLU A 99 12.52 1.28 7.94
CA GLU A 99 13.77 0.59 7.63
C GLU A 99 13.54 -0.73 6.90
N ASP A 100 12.51 -1.49 7.27
CA ASP A 100 12.18 -2.76 6.64
C ASP A 100 11.59 -2.55 5.24
N ILE A 101 10.70 -1.56 5.07
CA ILE A 101 10.21 -1.15 3.75
C ILE A 101 11.36 -0.69 2.85
N ALA A 102 12.32 0.07 3.37
CA ALA A 102 13.47 0.52 2.61
C ALA A 102 14.36 -0.65 2.14
N LYS A 103 14.48 -1.72 2.92
CA LYS A 103 15.20 -2.93 2.50
C LYS A 103 14.49 -3.60 1.33
N GLU A 104 13.15 -3.70 1.38
CA GLU A 104 12.35 -4.27 0.29
C GLU A 104 12.41 -3.41 -0.98
N MET A 105 12.44 -2.08 -0.86
CA MET A 105 12.60 -1.17 -2.00
C MET A 105 13.92 -1.37 -2.75
N VAL A 106 14.96 -1.84 -2.06
CA VAL A 106 16.31 -2.05 -2.61
C VAL A 106 16.56 -3.52 -2.97
N ALA A 107 15.79 -4.45 -2.39
CA ALA A 107 15.82 -5.84 -2.77
C ALA A 107 15.34 -5.96 -4.23
N PRO A 108 16.16 -6.47 -5.16
CA PRO A 108 15.69 -6.71 -6.50
C PRO A 108 14.50 -7.67 -6.41
N SER A 109 13.36 -7.28 -6.97
CA SER A 109 12.18 -8.13 -7.10
C SER A 109 12.61 -9.47 -7.72
N ALA A 110 12.75 -10.48 -6.86
CA ALA A 110 13.07 -11.84 -7.24
C ALA A 110 11.84 -12.43 -7.91
N GLY A 111 11.63 -12.08 -9.17
CA GLY A 111 10.41 -12.39 -9.92
C GLY A 111 10.57 -12.23 -11.43
N ALA A 112 11.73 -12.61 -11.97
CA ALA A 112 11.92 -12.88 -13.38
C ALA A 112 12.50 -14.29 -13.54
N MET A 113 11.63 -15.30 -13.48
CA MET A 113 11.88 -16.64 -14.05
C MET A 113 10.60 -17.15 -14.69
#